data_AF-A0A259DIC6-F1
#
_entry.id   AF-A0A259DIC6-F1
#
_cell.length_a   1.000
_cell.length_b   1.000
_cell.length_c   1.000
_cell.angle_alpha   90.00
_cell.angle_beta   90.00
_cell.angle_gamma   90.00
#
_symmetry.space_group_name_H-M   'P 1'
#
loop_
_entity.id
_entity.type
_entity.pdbx_description
1 polymer ?
#
loop_
_entity_poly.entity_id
_entity_poly.type
_entity_poly.pdbx_seq_one_letter_code
_entity_poly.pdbx_strand_id
1 'polypeptide(L)'
;MTTLAPRASTLDALAPLKSWWPVVIGLLVLYVPSYWMLAHGLWNSDDYAHGPIVLVVTLYLIWQQRAVFAAADKATRGEAAAGWILLAVGLLAYALGRSQDILLFEIGSQIPVILGALLITLGKKSARALWFALFFLLFMIPLPGFVVDAATGPLKQYISVIAEQILYAAGYPIGRSGVTLTIGPYQLLVADACSGLHSMFSLSAMGLLYLYLMQHTSTARNLIIMAAILPIAFAANIVRVMVLILVTYHMGDEAGQGFLHGFAGIMLFIIGLLFLFALDGILGFIFPDRPRTRAQA
;
A
#
# COMPACT_ATOMS: atom_id res chain seq x y z
N MET A 1 20.52 -15.55 42.55
CA MET A 1 19.43 -14.54 42.57
C MET A 1 19.25 -14.02 41.15
N THR A 2 18.35 -14.66 40.40
CA THR A 2 17.97 -14.29 39.03
C THR A 2 16.97 -13.14 39.08
N THR A 3 17.43 -11.94 38.75
CA THR A 3 16.56 -10.76 38.56
C THR A 3 15.76 -10.96 37.27
N LEU A 4 14.52 -11.46 37.39
CA LEU A 4 13.55 -11.43 36.31
C LEU A 4 13.27 -9.96 35.97
N ALA A 5 13.65 -9.54 34.75
CA ALA A 5 13.29 -8.23 34.23
C ALA A 5 11.76 -8.04 34.33
N PRO A 6 11.26 -6.91 34.86
CA PRO A 6 9.84 -6.72 35.01
C PRO A 6 9.20 -6.69 33.62
N ARG A 7 8.24 -7.59 33.37
CA ARG A 7 7.36 -7.49 32.21
C ARG A 7 6.63 -6.15 32.32
N ALA A 8 7.00 -5.17 31.47
CA ALA A 8 6.30 -3.91 31.37
C ALA A 8 4.81 -4.19 31.21
N SER A 9 4.00 -3.71 32.16
CA SER A 9 2.56 -3.93 32.14
C SER A 9 1.98 -3.22 30.90
N THR A 10 0.90 -3.77 30.32
CA THR A 10 0.17 -3.08 29.24
C THR A 10 -0.31 -1.69 29.65
N LEU A 11 -0.43 -1.43 30.95
CA LEU A 11 -0.80 -0.15 31.54
C LEU A 11 0.34 0.88 31.49
N ASP A 12 1.60 0.46 31.69
CA ASP A 12 2.77 1.34 31.52
C ASP A 12 2.98 1.72 30.05
N ALA A 13 2.61 0.83 29.13
CA ALA A 13 2.67 1.09 27.69
C ALA A 13 1.68 2.20 27.22
N LEU A 14 0.65 2.51 28.01
CA LEU A 14 -0.38 3.51 27.70
C LEU A 14 -0.15 4.86 28.41
N ALA A 15 0.78 4.95 29.35
CA ALA A 15 1.12 6.18 30.05
C ALA A 15 1.40 7.40 29.13
N PRO A 16 2.18 7.28 28.03
CA PRO A 16 2.38 8.40 27.10
C PRO A 16 1.15 8.72 26.24
N LEU A 17 0.28 7.73 25.95
CA LEU A 17 -0.99 7.97 25.26
C LEU A 17 -1.95 8.84 26.09
N LYS A 18 -1.79 8.87 27.41
CA LYS A 18 -2.62 9.67 28.32
C LYS A 18 -2.44 11.19 28.13
N SER A 19 -1.34 11.67 27.56
CA SER A 19 -1.16 13.09 27.18
C SER A 19 -1.71 13.38 25.78
N TRP A 20 -1.75 12.36 24.92
CA TRP A 20 -2.15 12.44 23.52
C TRP A 20 -3.64 12.26 23.26
N TRP A 21 -4.44 12.00 24.30
CA TRP A 21 -5.89 11.80 24.18
C TRP A 21 -6.65 12.89 23.41
N PRO A 22 -6.33 14.21 23.51
CA PRO A 22 -7.08 15.23 22.76
C PRO A 22 -6.78 15.15 21.26
N VAL A 23 -5.52 14.86 20.90
CA VAL A 23 -5.10 14.68 19.50
C VAL A 23 -5.78 13.45 18.91
N VAL A 24 -5.78 12.34 19.66
CA VAL A 24 -6.44 11.10 19.23
C VAL A 24 -7.93 11.31 19.03
N ILE A 25 -8.63 11.97 19.97
CA ILE A 25 -10.06 12.29 19.81
C ILE A 25 -10.28 13.20 18.61
N GLY A 26 -9.46 14.25 18.43
CA GLY A 26 -9.56 15.14 17.28
C GLY A 26 -9.42 14.40 15.95
N LEU A 27 -8.44 13.50 15.84
CA LEU A 27 -8.25 12.66 14.66
C LEU A 27 -9.43 11.70 14.43
N LEU A 28 -9.95 11.10 15.50
CA LEU A 28 -11.11 10.20 15.40
C LEU A 28 -12.36 10.96 14.92
N VAL A 29 -12.66 12.11 15.51
CA VAL A 29 -13.80 12.94 15.10
C VAL A 29 -13.68 13.36 13.63
N LEU A 30 -12.46 13.69 13.18
CA LEU A 30 -12.22 14.15 11.81
C LEU A 30 -12.29 13.02 10.78
N TYR A 31 -11.65 11.87 11.04
CA TYR A 31 -11.44 10.84 10.03
C TYR A 31 -12.32 9.59 10.16
N VAL A 32 -12.92 9.31 11.33
CA VAL A 32 -13.85 8.17 11.46
C VAL A 32 -15.02 8.28 10.48
N PRO A 33 -15.67 9.44 10.28
CA PRO A 33 -16.73 9.57 9.28
C PRO A 33 -16.24 9.27 7.86
N SER A 34 -15.03 9.73 7.50
CA SER A 34 -14.42 9.48 6.20
C SER A 34 -14.10 7.99 6.00
N TYR A 35 -13.54 7.32 7.01
CA TYR A 35 -13.28 5.88 6.95
C TYR A 35 -14.57 5.06 6.95
N TRP A 36 -15.61 5.49 7.66
CA TRP A 36 -16.91 4.85 7.62
C TRP A 36 -17.53 4.90 6.22
N MET A 37 -17.44 6.05 5.56
CA MET A 37 -17.86 6.23 4.17
C MET A 37 -17.05 5.34 3.21
N LEU A 38 -15.73 5.26 3.37
CA LEU A 38 -14.88 4.38 2.57
C LEU A 38 -15.23 2.90 2.78
N ALA A 39 -15.45 2.48 4.03
CA ALA A 39 -15.80 1.10 4.39
C ALA A 39 -17.17 0.66 3.84
N HIS A 40 -18.12 1.58 3.69
CA HIS A 40 -19.44 1.29 3.09
C HIS A 40 -19.51 1.62 1.60
N GLY A 41 -18.40 2.08 1.01
CA GLY A 41 -18.31 2.50 -0.40
C GLY A 41 -17.11 1.88 -1.07
N LEU A 42 -16.07 2.69 -1.30
CA LEU A 42 -14.91 2.34 -2.15
C LEU A 42 -14.19 1.06 -1.71
N TRP A 43 -14.07 0.77 -0.41
CA TRP A 43 -13.35 -0.43 0.04
C TRP A 43 -14.07 -1.74 -0.27
N ASN A 44 -15.33 -1.68 -0.69
CA ASN A 44 -16.05 -2.85 -1.19
C ASN A 44 -15.84 -3.07 -2.70
N SER A 45 -15.16 -2.16 -3.41
CA SER A 45 -14.72 -2.40 -4.78
C SER A 45 -13.33 -3.05 -4.80
N ASP A 46 -13.09 -3.88 -5.81
CA ASP A 46 -11.82 -4.59 -5.99
C ASP A 46 -10.61 -3.62 -6.12
N ASP A 47 -10.86 -2.41 -6.61
CA ASP A 47 -9.85 -1.36 -6.85
C ASP A 47 -9.29 -0.75 -5.55
N TYR A 48 -10.05 -0.76 -4.46
CA TYR A 48 -9.63 -0.14 -3.19
C TYR A 48 -9.71 -1.08 -1.99
N ALA A 49 -9.88 -2.39 -2.23
CA ALA A 49 -9.93 -3.42 -1.20
C ALA A 49 -8.65 -3.50 -0.32
N HIS A 50 -7.52 -2.94 -0.77
CA HIS A 50 -6.29 -2.84 0.01
C HIS A 50 -6.30 -1.74 1.08
N GLY A 51 -7.22 -0.77 0.99
CA GLY A 51 -7.31 0.37 1.91
C GLY A 51 -7.39 0.00 3.40
N PRO A 52 -8.28 -0.92 3.82
CA PRO A 52 -8.35 -1.37 5.21
C PRO A 52 -7.05 -2.00 5.71
N ILE A 53 -6.37 -2.79 4.87
CA ILE A 53 -5.10 -3.42 5.20
C ILE A 53 -4.04 -2.34 5.44
N VAL A 54 -4.00 -1.32 4.58
CA VAL A 54 -3.07 -0.19 4.73
C VAL A 54 -3.30 0.53 6.06
N LEU A 55 -4.57 0.79 6.42
CA LEU A 55 -4.91 1.44 7.68
C LEU A 55 -4.45 0.60 8.89
N VAL A 56 -4.76 -0.70 8.92
CA VAL A 56 -4.37 -1.60 10.01
C VAL A 56 -2.84 -1.67 10.15
N VAL A 57 -2.12 -1.80 9.04
CA VAL A 57 -0.66 -1.84 9.04
C VAL A 57 -0.07 -0.51 9.53
N THR A 58 -0.59 0.63 9.09
CA THR A 58 -0.14 1.93 9.59
C THR A 58 -0.32 2.05 11.11
N LEU A 59 -1.49 1.67 11.63
CA LEU A 59 -1.75 1.68 13.07
C LEU A 59 -0.78 0.75 13.81
N TYR A 60 -0.51 -0.42 13.26
CA TYR A 60 0.48 -1.36 13.79
C TYR A 60 1.90 -0.79 13.80
N LEU A 61 2.33 -0.13 12.72
CA LEU A 61 3.64 0.51 12.62
C LEU A 61 3.80 1.65 13.65
N ILE A 62 2.76 2.46 13.84
CA ILE A 62 2.73 3.50 14.88
C ILE A 62 2.82 2.85 16.27
N TRP A 63 2.08 1.76 16.50
CA TRP A 63 2.10 1.01 17.75
C TRP A 63 3.47 0.38 18.06
N GLN A 64 4.16 -0.11 17.03
CA GLN A 64 5.52 -0.64 17.17
C GLN A 64 6.50 0.44 17.64
N GLN A 65 6.31 1.68 17.17
CA GLN A 65 7.11 2.85 17.54
C GLN A 65 6.54 3.62 18.74
N ARG A 66 5.66 3.02 19.55
CA ARG A 66 5.00 3.71 20.67
C ARG A 66 5.96 4.33 21.71
N ALA A 67 7.18 3.80 21.83
CA ALA A 67 8.20 4.32 22.73
C ALA A 67 8.57 5.79 22.41
N VAL A 68 8.40 6.22 21.16
CA VAL A 68 8.63 7.59 20.71
C VAL A 68 7.74 8.59 21.45
N PHE A 69 6.52 8.18 21.82
CA PHE A 69 5.58 9.03 22.56
C PHE A 69 5.97 9.17 24.05
N ALA A 70 6.76 8.24 24.58
CA ALA A 70 7.27 8.28 25.95
C ALA A 70 8.60 9.05 26.07
N ALA A 71 9.47 8.92 25.07
CA ALA A 71 10.81 9.52 25.03
C ALA A 71 10.84 10.86 24.29
N ALA A 72 9.71 11.56 24.25
CA ALA A 72 9.53 12.75 23.43
C ALA A 72 10.34 13.93 23.97
N ASP A 73 11.28 14.41 23.17
CA ASP A 73 11.94 15.70 23.42
C ASP A 73 10.93 16.84 23.15
N LYS A 74 11.01 17.94 23.90
CA LYS A 74 10.19 19.14 23.63
C LYS A 74 10.52 19.67 22.24
N ALA A 75 9.49 19.89 21.42
CA ALA A 75 9.64 20.50 20.10
C ALA A 75 10.30 21.89 20.20
N THR A 76 11.24 22.15 19.29
CA THR A 76 11.81 23.49 19.13
C THR A 76 10.76 24.45 18.57
N ARG A 77 10.92 25.76 18.79
CA ARG A 77 10.00 26.77 18.25
C ARG A 77 9.83 26.69 16.73
N GLY A 78 10.92 26.39 16.00
CA GLY A 78 10.88 26.23 14.55
C GLY A 78 10.10 24.99 14.11
N GLU A 79 10.26 23.86 14.79
CA GLU A 79 9.49 22.64 14.53
C GLU A 79 8.00 22.82 14.84
N ALA A 80 7.68 23.49 15.95
CA ALA A 80 6.30 23.79 16.31
C ALA A 80 5.63 24.73 15.29
N ALA A 81 6.34 25.77 14.81
CA ALA A 81 5.83 26.67 13.78
C ALA A 81 5.56 25.92 12.47
N ALA A 82 6.50 25.08 12.01
CA ALA A 82 6.31 24.23 10.84
C ALA A 82 5.13 23.25 11.03
N GLY A 83 5.00 22.68 12.23
CA GLY A 83 3.90 21.79 12.58
C GLY A 83 2.54 22.48 12.53
N TRP A 84 2.43 23.72 13.02
CA TRP A 84 1.20 24.52 12.92
C TRP A 84 0.85 24.88 11.48
N ILE A 85 1.84 25.22 10.66
CA ILE A 85 1.62 25.47 9.23
C ILE A 85 1.08 24.21 8.54
N LEU A 86 1.72 23.06 8.77
CA LEU A 86 1.27 21.78 8.20
C LEU A 86 -0.12 21.37 8.70
N LEU A 87 -0.39 21.57 9.98
CA LEU A 87 -1.71 21.30 10.55
C LEU A 87 -2.78 22.20 9.92
N ALA A 88 -2.51 23.50 9.78
CA ALA A 88 -3.43 24.44 9.14
C ALA A 88 -3.69 24.07 7.67
N VAL A 89 -2.63 23.80 6.89
CA VAL A 89 -2.74 23.36 5.49
C VAL A 89 -3.52 22.04 5.40
N GLY A 90 -3.24 21.09 6.28
CA GLY A 90 -3.94 19.81 6.32
C GLY A 90 -5.43 19.97 6.64
N LEU A 91 -5.78 20.77 7.64
CA LEU A 91 -7.18 21.04 7.99
C LEU A 91 -7.93 21.81 6.89
N LEU A 92 -7.27 22.76 6.22
CA LEU A 92 -7.83 23.43 5.04
C LEU A 92 -8.05 22.45 3.89
N ALA A 93 -7.08 21.57 3.62
CA ALA A 93 -7.22 20.52 2.61
C ALA A 93 -8.35 19.55 2.96
N TYR A 94 -8.51 19.16 4.23
CA TYR A 94 -9.64 18.34 4.68
C TYR A 94 -10.97 19.06 4.43
N ALA A 95 -11.10 20.32 4.85
CA ALA A 95 -12.34 21.09 4.70
C ALA A 95 -12.69 21.29 3.22
N LEU A 96 -11.72 21.61 2.37
CA LEU A 96 -11.89 21.69 0.93
C LEU A 96 -12.26 20.33 0.33
N GLY A 97 -11.55 19.27 0.70
CA GLY A 97 -11.82 17.91 0.24
C GLY A 97 -13.23 17.46 0.58
N ARG A 98 -13.66 17.65 1.83
CA ARG A 98 -14.97 17.24 2.30
C ARG A 98 -16.10 18.11 1.73
N SER A 99 -15.87 19.41 1.54
CA SER A 99 -16.89 20.34 1.01
C SER A 99 -17.08 20.24 -0.51
N GLN A 100 -16.03 19.83 -1.24
CA GLN A 100 -16.05 19.68 -2.69
C GLN A 100 -16.12 18.20 -3.14
N ASP A 101 -16.29 17.27 -2.20
CA ASP A 101 -16.24 15.81 -2.42
C ASP A 101 -14.97 15.33 -3.17
N ILE A 102 -13.83 15.97 -2.88
CA ILE A 102 -12.51 15.62 -3.43
C ILE A 102 -11.81 14.67 -2.44
N LEU A 103 -12.01 13.36 -2.63
CA LEU A 103 -11.43 12.31 -1.78
C LEU A 103 -9.90 12.38 -1.67
N LEU A 104 -9.21 12.81 -2.73
CA LEU A 104 -7.75 13.01 -2.73
C LEU A 104 -7.34 14.00 -1.62
N PHE A 105 -8.07 15.10 -1.45
CA PHE A 105 -7.78 16.10 -0.43
C PHE A 105 -8.29 15.67 0.94
N GLU A 106 -9.49 15.07 1.01
CA GLU A 106 -10.06 14.59 2.26
C GLU A 106 -9.17 13.52 2.91
N ILE A 107 -8.88 12.43 2.19
CA ILE A 107 -8.04 11.34 2.70
C ILE A 107 -6.58 11.75 2.72
N GLY A 108 -6.12 12.52 1.74
CA GLY A 108 -4.72 12.98 1.70
C GLY A 108 -4.35 13.94 2.83
N SER A 109 -5.30 14.71 3.35
CA SER A 109 -5.09 15.63 4.46
C SER A 109 -4.57 14.98 5.75
N GLN A 110 -4.82 13.69 5.96
CA GLN A 110 -4.40 13.00 7.17
C GLN A 110 -2.87 13.02 7.34
N ILE A 111 -2.12 13.00 6.25
CA ILE A 111 -0.65 13.00 6.28
C ILE A 111 -0.13 14.32 6.89
N PRO A 112 -0.45 15.51 6.33
CA PRO A 112 -0.03 16.78 6.92
C PRO A 112 -0.66 17.06 8.30
N VAL A 113 -1.90 16.60 8.57
CA VAL A 113 -2.52 16.74 9.90
C VAL A 113 -1.76 15.94 10.95
N ILE A 114 -1.50 14.66 10.71
CA ILE A 114 -0.77 13.80 11.66
C ILE A 114 0.67 14.28 11.80
N LEU A 115 1.34 14.61 10.68
CA LEU A 115 2.71 15.13 10.71
C LEU A 115 2.80 16.47 11.47
N GLY A 116 1.84 17.38 11.26
CA GLY A 116 1.75 18.64 11.99
C GLY A 116 1.59 18.43 13.48
N ALA A 117 0.67 17.54 13.88
CA ALA A 117 0.47 17.17 15.29
C ALA A 117 1.74 16.57 15.91
N LEU A 118 2.43 15.66 15.20
CA LEU A 118 3.69 15.06 15.66
C LEU A 118 4.80 16.11 15.84
N LEU A 119 4.92 17.07 14.92
CA LEU A 119 5.94 18.12 15.03
C LEU A 119 5.66 19.11 16.17
N ILE A 120 4.40 19.48 16.40
CA ILE A 120 4.01 20.38 17.49
C ILE A 120 4.29 19.74 18.85
N THR A 121 4.05 18.44 18.98
CA THR A 121 4.03 17.76 20.29
C THR A 121 5.30 16.97 20.61
N LEU A 122 5.98 16.39 19.62
CA LEU A 122 7.11 15.47 19.81
C LEU A 122 8.38 15.87 19.02
N GLY A 123 8.30 16.89 18.16
CA GLY A 123 9.43 17.36 17.35
C GLY A 123 9.84 16.45 16.18
N LYS A 124 10.89 16.85 15.46
CA LYS A 124 11.28 16.22 14.18
C LYS A 124 11.86 14.81 14.36
N LYS A 125 12.54 14.55 15.47
CA LYS A 125 13.15 13.24 15.77
C LYS A 125 12.08 12.14 15.81
N SER A 126 10.98 12.44 16.49
CA SER A 126 9.81 11.57 16.64
C SER A 126 9.04 11.41 15.32
N ALA A 127 8.80 12.53 14.61
CA ALA A 127 8.19 12.48 13.28
C ALA A 127 9.01 11.63 12.29
N ARG A 128 10.34 11.70 12.37
CA ARG A 128 11.24 10.86 11.56
C ARG A 128 11.14 9.39 11.94
N ALA A 129 10.94 9.03 13.21
CA ALA A 129 10.75 7.63 13.59
C ALA A 129 9.48 7.02 12.96
N LEU A 130 8.44 7.84 12.75
CA LEU A 130 7.16 7.45 12.14
C LEU A 130 7.08 7.70 10.63
N TRP A 131 8.18 8.11 9.98
CA TRP A 131 8.16 8.51 8.56
C TRP A 131 7.56 7.43 7.66
N PHE A 132 7.90 6.16 7.91
CA PHE A 132 7.43 5.04 7.08
C PHE A 132 5.94 4.80 7.27
N ALA A 133 5.41 4.93 8.49
CA ALA A 133 3.97 4.83 8.74
C ALA A 133 3.19 5.97 8.04
N LEU A 134 3.71 7.20 8.07
CA LEU A 134 3.13 8.34 7.36
C LEU A 134 3.22 8.19 5.84
N PHE A 135 4.35 7.68 5.35
CA PHE A 135 4.52 7.34 3.93
C PHE A 135 3.54 6.23 3.51
N PHE A 136 3.33 5.23 4.36
CA PHE A 136 2.44 4.11 4.05
C PHE A 136 0.98 4.55 3.88
N LEU A 137 0.54 5.61 4.57
CA LEU A 137 -0.78 6.21 4.36
C LEU A 137 -1.01 6.73 2.95
N LEU A 138 0.05 7.05 2.19
CA LEU A 138 -0.07 7.42 0.78
C LEU A 138 -0.74 6.30 -0.03
N PHE A 139 -0.55 5.04 0.36
CA PHE A 139 -1.15 3.89 -0.31
C PHE A 139 -2.66 3.73 -0.08
N MET A 140 -3.23 4.51 0.84
CA MET A 140 -4.66 4.55 1.08
C MET A 140 -5.36 5.67 0.31
N ILE A 141 -4.60 6.64 -0.21
CA ILE A 141 -5.16 7.82 -0.86
C ILE A 141 -5.69 7.44 -2.26
N PRO A 142 -6.98 7.65 -2.55
CA PRO A 142 -7.51 7.37 -3.87
C PRO A 142 -6.94 8.38 -4.88
N LEU A 143 -6.29 7.85 -5.92
CA LEU A 143 -5.78 8.66 -7.02
C LEU A 143 -6.94 9.18 -7.89
N PRO A 144 -6.84 10.40 -8.45
CA PRO A 144 -7.84 10.91 -9.39
C PRO A 144 -7.95 10.01 -10.63
N GLY A 145 -9.17 9.84 -11.14
CA GLY A 145 -9.45 9.00 -12.32
C GLY A 145 -8.55 9.32 -13.51
N PHE A 146 -8.37 10.60 -13.85
CA PHE A 146 -7.50 11.00 -14.96
C PHE A 146 -6.03 10.58 -14.80
N VAL A 147 -5.52 10.49 -13.56
CA VAL A 147 -4.15 10.01 -13.29
C VAL A 147 -4.10 8.50 -13.48
N VAL A 148 -5.11 7.80 -12.98
CA VAL A 148 -5.25 6.35 -13.15
C VAL A 148 -5.34 6.03 -14.64
N ASP A 149 -6.22 6.69 -15.39
CA ASP A 149 -6.44 6.48 -16.82
C ASP A 149 -5.17 6.75 -17.65
N ALA A 150 -4.46 7.83 -17.36
CA ALA A 150 -3.22 8.18 -18.04
C ALA A 150 -2.11 7.13 -17.81
N ALA A 151 -2.09 6.52 -16.61
CA ALA A 151 -1.11 5.51 -16.26
C ALA A 151 -1.53 4.09 -16.69
N THR A 152 -2.82 3.74 -16.62
CA THR A 152 -3.36 2.44 -17.02
C THR A 152 -3.44 2.28 -18.53
N GLY A 153 -3.65 3.36 -19.29
CA GLY A 153 -3.78 3.31 -20.75
C GLY A 153 -2.63 2.57 -21.45
N PRO A 154 -1.37 3.04 -21.32
CA PRO A 154 -0.21 2.34 -21.88
C PRO A 154 -0.06 0.93 -21.32
N LEU A 155 -0.32 0.76 -20.02
CA LEU A 155 -0.18 -0.51 -19.32
C LEU A 155 -1.11 -1.59 -19.90
N LYS A 156 -2.39 -1.24 -20.12
CA LYS A 156 -3.41 -2.09 -20.78
C LYS A 156 -2.94 -2.55 -22.14
N GLN A 157 -2.38 -1.64 -22.92
CA GLN A 157 -1.92 -1.93 -24.27
C GLN A 157 -0.76 -2.94 -24.24
N TYR A 158 0.25 -2.71 -23.39
CA TYR A 158 1.37 -3.64 -23.27
C TYR A 158 0.95 -5.00 -22.75
N ILE A 159 0.10 -5.05 -21.72
CA ILE A 159 -0.42 -6.32 -21.18
C ILE A 159 -1.19 -7.09 -22.25
N SER A 160 -2.06 -6.40 -23.01
CA SER A 160 -2.86 -7.03 -24.07
C SER A 160 -1.98 -7.59 -25.18
N VAL A 161 -0.94 -6.86 -25.59
CA VAL A 161 0.03 -7.32 -26.60
C VAL A 161 0.78 -8.57 -26.10
N ILE A 162 1.32 -8.52 -24.89
CA ILE A 162 2.11 -9.63 -24.36
C ILE A 162 1.24 -10.88 -24.14
N ALA A 163 0.04 -10.71 -23.59
CA ALA A 163 -0.89 -11.82 -23.36
C ALA A 163 -1.31 -12.49 -24.68
N GLU A 164 -1.63 -11.70 -25.71
CA GLU A 164 -1.97 -12.22 -27.04
C GLU A 164 -0.80 -12.99 -27.66
N GLN A 165 0.40 -12.42 -27.67
CA GLN A 165 1.59 -13.08 -28.25
C GLN A 165 1.90 -14.42 -27.56
N ILE A 166 1.84 -14.47 -26.23
CA ILE A 166 2.12 -15.69 -25.47
C ILE A 166 1.06 -16.76 -25.75
N LEU A 167 -0.22 -16.41 -25.70
CA LEU A 167 -1.32 -17.37 -25.90
C LEU A 167 -1.42 -17.82 -27.36
N TYR A 168 -1.17 -16.93 -28.32
CA TYR A 168 -1.09 -17.27 -29.73
C TYR A 168 0.07 -18.24 -30.00
N ALA A 169 1.26 -17.98 -29.44
CA ALA A 169 2.40 -18.89 -29.53
C ALA A 169 2.12 -20.25 -28.86
N ALA A 170 1.27 -20.28 -27.84
CA ALA A 170 0.81 -21.51 -27.19
C ALA A 170 -0.30 -22.25 -27.97
N GLY A 171 -0.73 -21.73 -29.12
CA GLY A 171 -1.70 -22.38 -30.01
C GLY A 171 -3.17 -22.04 -29.75
N TYR A 172 -3.46 -21.02 -28.92
CA TYR A 172 -4.84 -20.60 -28.68
C TYR A 172 -5.37 -19.70 -29.81
N PRO A 173 -6.67 -19.80 -30.16
CA PRO A 173 -7.31 -19.00 -31.20
C PRO A 173 -7.63 -17.59 -30.66
N ILE A 174 -6.59 -16.82 -30.37
CA ILE A 174 -6.67 -15.47 -29.80
C ILE A 174 -6.37 -14.40 -30.87
N GLY A 175 -7.09 -13.27 -30.78
CA GLY A 175 -6.84 -12.08 -31.56
C GLY A 175 -7.00 -10.82 -30.70
N ARG A 176 -6.46 -9.69 -31.16
CA ARG A 176 -6.46 -8.44 -30.40
C ARG A 176 -6.84 -7.25 -31.29
N SER A 177 -7.71 -6.38 -30.77
CA SER A 177 -8.00 -5.06 -31.33
C SER A 177 -7.86 -4.02 -30.22
N GLY A 178 -6.75 -3.28 -30.22
CA GLY A 178 -6.39 -2.39 -29.10
C GLY A 178 -6.20 -3.18 -27.80
N VAL A 179 -7.05 -2.89 -26.81
CA VAL A 179 -7.12 -3.53 -25.48
C VAL A 179 -8.24 -4.58 -25.37
N THR A 180 -8.95 -4.85 -26.47
CA THR A 180 -9.95 -5.92 -26.56
C THR A 180 -9.29 -7.18 -27.10
N LEU A 181 -9.39 -8.28 -26.35
CA LEU A 181 -8.88 -9.60 -26.68
C LEU A 181 -10.05 -10.51 -27.04
N THR A 182 -9.98 -11.18 -28.18
CA THR A 182 -11.01 -12.14 -28.63
C THR A 182 -10.41 -13.53 -28.60
N ILE A 183 -11.07 -14.49 -27.95
CA ILE A 183 -10.64 -15.88 -27.90
C ILE A 183 -11.81 -16.83 -28.25
N GLY A 184 -11.72 -17.52 -29.38
CA GLY A 184 -12.84 -18.29 -29.90
C GLY A 184 -14.10 -17.41 -30.08
N PRO A 185 -15.26 -17.74 -29.45
CA PRO A 185 -16.47 -16.93 -29.52
C PRO A 185 -16.51 -15.77 -28.50
N TYR A 186 -15.55 -15.69 -27.58
CA TYR A 186 -15.59 -14.77 -26.45
C TYR A 186 -14.77 -13.51 -26.70
N GLN A 187 -15.20 -12.40 -26.13
CA GLN A 187 -14.47 -11.12 -26.14
C GLN A 187 -14.26 -10.63 -24.72
N LEU A 188 -13.01 -10.33 -24.39
CA LEU A 188 -12.58 -9.79 -23.11
C LEU A 188 -11.96 -8.42 -23.30
N LEU A 189 -12.45 -7.45 -22.55
CA LEU A 189 -11.82 -6.13 -22.47
C LEU A 189 -10.83 -6.13 -21.31
N VAL A 190 -9.58 -5.69 -21.55
CA VAL A 190 -8.66 -5.38 -20.46
C VAL A 190 -9.08 -4.04 -19.83
N ALA A 191 -10.10 -4.09 -18.98
CA ALA A 191 -10.64 -2.95 -18.24
C ALA A 191 -9.63 -2.43 -17.19
N ASP A 192 -9.92 -1.29 -16.54
CA ASP A 192 -9.06 -0.72 -15.49
C ASP A 192 -8.77 -1.73 -14.37
N ALA A 193 -9.80 -2.47 -13.96
CA ALA A 193 -9.71 -3.55 -12.99
C ALA A 193 -8.73 -4.65 -13.42
N CYS A 194 -8.61 -4.96 -14.72
CA CYS A 194 -7.68 -5.96 -15.29
C CYS A 194 -6.29 -5.38 -15.57
N SER A 195 -6.22 -4.08 -15.84
CA SER A 195 -4.96 -3.36 -16.09
C SER A 195 -4.12 -3.17 -14.84
N GLY A 196 -4.76 -3.31 -13.66
CA GLY A 196 -4.06 -3.63 -12.44
C GLY A 196 -3.24 -2.48 -11.85
N LEU A 197 -3.49 -1.21 -12.16
CA LEU A 197 -2.80 -0.12 -11.43
C LEU A 197 -3.10 -0.21 -9.93
N HIS A 198 -4.35 -0.46 -9.56
CA HIS A 198 -4.75 -0.69 -8.18
C HIS A 198 -4.06 -1.91 -7.57
N SER A 199 -4.03 -3.05 -8.28
CA SER A 199 -3.35 -4.27 -7.84
C SER A 199 -1.82 -4.10 -7.77
N MET A 200 -1.22 -3.36 -8.70
CA MET A 200 0.19 -3.06 -8.74
C MET A 200 0.58 -2.11 -7.62
N PHE A 201 -0.27 -1.14 -7.31
CA PHE A 201 -0.10 -0.25 -6.18
C PHE A 201 -0.21 -1.00 -4.85
N SER A 202 -1.18 -1.91 -4.72
CA SER A 202 -1.32 -2.80 -3.57
C SER A 202 -0.11 -3.73 -3.40
N LEU A 203 0.34 -4.41 -4.46
CA LEU A 203 1.56 -5.21 -4.45
C LEU A 203 2.80 -4.37 -4.13
N SER A 204 2.86 -3.13 -4.62
CA SER A 204 3.96 -2.22 -4.31
C SER A 204 3.99 -1.80 -2.85
N ALA A 205 2.81 -1.50 -2.28
CA ALA A 205 2.67 -1.23 -0.86
C ALA A 205 3.20 -2.41 -0.04
N MET A 206 2.75 -3.63 -0.37
CA MET A 206 3.15 -4.83 0.35
C MET A 206 4.63 -5.18 0.16
N GLY A 207 5.19 -4.97 -1.03
CA GLY A 207 6.62 -5.15 -1.29
C GLY A 207 7.48 -4.17 -0.49
N LEU A 208 7.06 -2.91 -0.38
CA LEU A 208 7.75 -1.90 0.43
C LEU A 208 7.60 -2.18 1.92
N LEU A 209 6.43 -2.65 2.37
CA LEU A 209 6.22 -3.10 3.74
C LEU A 209 7.12 -4.29 4.07
N TYR A 210 7.19 -5.29 3.18
CA TYR A 210 8.08 -6.43 3.32
C TYR A 210 9.54 -5.98 3.47
N LEU A 211 10.00 -5.11 2.58
CA LEU A 211 11.37 -4.57 2.62
C LEU A 211 11.66 -3.83 3.93
N TYR A 212 10.69 -3.03 4.42
CA TYR A 212 10.79 -2.33 5.69
C TYR A 212 10.86 -3.28 6.89
N LEU A 213 10.08 -4.37 6.89
CA LEU A 213 10.03 -5.34 7.98
C LEU A 213 11.25 -6.26 8.01
N MET A 214 11.74 -6.67 6.84
CA MET A 214 12.85 -7.62 6.73
C MET A 214 14.21 -7.00 7.06
N GLN A 215 14.34 -5.67 6.89
CA GLN A 215 15.51 -4.87 7.30
C GLN A 215 16.86 -5.48 6.91
N HIS A 216 17.01 -5.91 5.65
CA HIS A 216 18.27 -6.49 5.17
C HIS A 216 19.43 -5.51 5.35
N THR A 217 20.59 -6.08 5.65
CA THR A 217 21.84 -5.36 5.91
C THR A 217 22.48 -4.82 4.64
N SER A 218 22.26 -5.49 3.50
CA SER A 218 22.79 -5.09 2.20
C SER A 218 21.92 -4.02 1.55
N THR A 219 22.49 -2.82 1.36
CA THR A 219 21.83 -1.73 0.63
C THR A 219 21.58 -2.09 -0.83
N ALA A 220 22.49 -2.85 -1.46
CA ALA A 220 22.33 -3.32 -2.83
C ALA A 220 21.13 -4.26 -2.98
N ARG A 221 20.95 -5.21 -2.05
CA ARG A 221 19.76 -6.10 -2.01
C ARG A 221 18.48 -5.28 -1.89
N ASN A 222 18.46 -4.31 -0.97
CA ASN A 222 17.28 -3.47 -0.76
C ASN A 222 16.91 -2.65 -2.00
N LEU A 223 17.90 -2.07 -2.69
CA LEU A 223 17.67 -1.30 -3.91
C LEU A 223 17.19 -2.19 -5.07
N ILE A 224 17.75 -3.38 -5.23
CA ILE A 224 17.32 -4.31 -6.28
C ILE A 224 15.87 -4.76 -6.04
N ILE A 225 15.54 -5.15 -4.81
CA ILE A 225 14.16 -5.53 -4.45
C ILE A 225 13.21 -4.36 -4.72
N MET A 226 13.55 -3.16 -4.25
CA MET A 226 12.74 -1.96 -4.47
C MET A 226 12.49 -1.68 -5.96
N ALA A 227 13.54 -1.80 -6.79
CA ALA A 227 13.43 -1.62 -8.23
C ALA A 227 12.63 -2.74 -8.91
N ALA A 228 12.66 -3.97 -8.36
CA ALA A 228 11.97 -5.13 -8.91
C ALA A 228 10.48 -5.21 -8.54
N ILE A 229 10.02 -4.51 -7.49
CA ILE A 229 8.62 -4.50 -7.06
C ILE A 229 7.67 -4.17 -8.22
N LEU A 230 7.94 -3.08 -8.95
CA LEU A 230 7.08 -2.62 -10.04
C LEU A 230 7.08 -3.60 -11.24
N PRO A 231 8.24 -4.08 -11.74
CA PRO A 231 8.29 -5.15 -12.73
C PRO A 231 7.59 -6.45 -12.30
N ILE A 232 7.74 -6.87 -11.05
CA ILE A 232 7.07 -8.07 -10.51
C ILE A 232 5.56 -7.87 -10.54
N ALA A 233 5.08 -6.70 -10.11
CA ALA A 233 3.66 -6.39 -10.12
C ALA A 233 3.08 -6.35 -11.55
N PHE A 234 3.83 -5.81 -12.51
CA PHE A 234 3.46 -5.83 -13.92
C PHE A 234 3.40 -7.27 -14.48
N ALA A 235 4.41 -8.08 -14.20
CA ALA A 235 4.47 -9.48 -14.64
C ALA A 235 3.32 -10.32 -14.03
N ALA A 236 3.04 -10.16 -12.74
CA ALA A 236 1.93 -10.82 -12.07
C ALA A 236 0.58 -10.45 -12.72
N ASN A 237 0.45 -9.20 -13.19
CA ASN A 237 -0.76 -8.76 -13.86
C ASN A 237 -0.93 -9.35 -15.28
N ILE A 238 0.16 -9.55 -16.03
CA ILE A 238 0.13 -10.29 -17.30
C ILE A 238 -0.37 -11.72 -17.07
N VAL A 239 0.17 -12.39 -16.05
CA VAL A 239 -0.26 -13.76 -15.67
C VAL A 239 -1.75 -13.79 -15.34
N ARG A 240 -2.25 -12.81 -14.56
CA ARG A 240 -3.69 -12.72 -14.24
C ARG A 240 -4.55 -12.59 -15.49
N VAL A 241 -4.19 -11.70 -16.42
CA VAL A 241 -4.94 -11.53 -17.68
C VAL A 241 -4.95 -12.83 -18.49
N MET A 242 -3.80 -13.50 -18.61
CA MET A 242 -3.74 -14.81 -19.30
C MET A 242 -4.61 -15.87 -18.61
N VAL A 243 -4.60 -15.94 -17.28
CA VAL A 243 -5.45 -16.90 -16.55
C VAL A 243 -6.94 -16.61 -16.78
N LEU A 244 -7.37 -15.34 -16.73
CA LEU A 244 -8.76 -14.98 -17.00
C LEU A 244 -9.19 -15.37 -18.42
N ILE A 245 -8.32 -15.18 -19.41
CA ILE A 245 -8.57 -15.57 -20.80
C ILE A 245 -8.71 -17.10 -20.93
N LEU A 246 -7.79 -17.86 -20.32
CA LEU A 246 -7.81 -19.32 -20.35
C LEU A 246 -9.03 -19.89 -19.64
N VAL A 247 -9.39 -19.33 -18.47
CA VAL A 247 -10.62 -19.68 -17.74
C VAL A 247 -11.84 -19.43 -18.61
N THR A 248 -11.91 -18.26 -19.27
CA THR A 248 -13.03 -17.91 -20.14
C THR A 248 -13.14 -18.87 -21.33
N TYR A 249 -12.01 -19.24 -21.94
CA TYR A 249 -12.00 -20.16 -23.07
C TYR A 249 -12.44 -21.58 -22.69
N HIS A 250 -11.99 -22.10 -21.54
CA HIS A 250 -12.26 -23.48 -21.13
C HIS A 250 -13.55 -23.67 -20.32
N MET A 251 -13.95 -22.66 -19.54
CA MET A 251 -15.05 -22.74 -18.58
C MET A 251 -16.23 -21.82 -18.96
N GLY A 252 -16.10 -21.05 -20.04
CA GLY A 252 -17.12 -20.12 -20.52
C GLY A 252 -17.03 -18.73 -19.91
N ASP A 253 -17.70 -17.77 -20.54
CA ASP A 253 -17.68 -16.34 -20.17
C ASP A 253 -18.24 -16.08 -18.76
N GLU A 254 -19.28 -16.80 -18.36
CA GLU A 254 -19.85 -16.71 -17.01
C GLU A 254 -18.84 -17.08 -15.91
N ALA A 255 -17.97 -18.06 -16.19
CA ALA A 255 -16.91 -18.43 -15.27
C ALA A 255 -15.81 -17.36 -15.21
N GLY A 256 -15.43 -16.78 -16.36
CA GLY A 256 -14.42 -15.73 -16.47
C GLY A 256 -14.82 -14.40 -15.83
N GLN A 257 -16.10 -14.01 -15.93
CA GLN A 257 -16.63 -12.75 -15.41
C GLN A 257 -17.28 -12.88 -14.02
N GLY A 258 -17.60 -14.10 -13.58
CA GLY A 258 -18.20 -14.39 -12.28
C GLY A 258 -17.18 -14.50 -11.14
N PHE A 259 -17.38 -15.47 -10.25
CA PHE A 259 -16.56 -15.69 -9.03
C PHE A 259 -15.04 -15.77 -9.30
N LEU A 260 -14.63 -16.29 -10.46
CA LEU A 260 -13.22 -16.44 -10.80
C LEU A 260 -12.53 -15.10 -11.07
N HIS A 261 -13.28 -14.03 -11.37
CA HIS A 261 -12.73 -12.68 -11.48
C HIS A 261 -12.21 -12.16 -10.12
N GLY A 262 -13.02 -12.29 -9.07
CA GLY A 262 -12.62 -11.92 -7.70
C GLY A 262 -11.51 -12.84 -7.15
N PHE A 263 -11.59 -14.15 -7.43
CA PHE A 263 -10.52 -15.09 -7.07
C PHE A 263 -9.17 -14.75 -7.76
N ALA A 264 -9.22 -14.28 -9.01
CA ALA A 264 -8.03 -13.88 -9.75
C ALA A 264 -7.29 -12.70 -9.09
N GLY A 265 -7.98 -11.84 -8.33
CA GLY A 265 -7.37 -10.78 -7.53
C GLY A 265 -6.49 -11.32 -6.39
N ILE A 266 -7.00 -12.27 -5.61
CA ILE A 266 -6.26 -12.94 -4.53
C ILE A 266 -5.10 -13.77 -5.12
N MET A 267 -5.34 -14.46 -6.23
CA MET A 267 -4.31 -15.24 -6.92
C MET A 267 -3.15 -14.36 -7.40
N LEU A 268 -3.43 -13.18 -7.97
CA LEU A 268 -2.39 -12.21 -8.37
C LEU A 268 -1.56 -11.77 -7.17
N PHE A 269 -2.20 -11.54 -6.03
CA PHE A 269 -1.51 -11.17 -4.81
C PHE A 269 -0.54 -12.26 -4.35
N ILE A 270 -1.00 -13.51 -4.34
CA ILE A 270 -0.17 -14.67 -4.02
C ILE A 270 1.01 -14.80 -4.99
N ILE A 271 0.77 -14.72 -6.30
CA ILE A 271 1.82 -14.81 -7.33
C ILE A 271 2.85 -13.69 -7.16
N GLY A 272 2.40 -12.44 -6.94
CA GLY A 272 3.29 -11.30 -6.72
C GLY A 272 4.18 -11.47 -5.49
N LEU A 273 3.62 -11.96 -4.37
CA LEU A 273 4.40 -12.28 -3.17
C LEU A 273 5.38 -13.43 -3.39
N LEU A 274 4.98 -14.48 -4.12
CA LEU A 274 5.87 -15.59 -4.45
C LEU A 274 7.05 -15.13 -5.30
N PHE A 275 6.83 -14.27 -6.30
CA PHE A 275 7.92 -13.68 -7.09
C PHE A 275 8.84 -12.81 -6.25
N LEU A 276 8.28 -12.02 -5.32
CA LEU A 276 9.07 -11.23 -4.38
C LEU A 276 9.95 -12.11 -3.48
N PHE A 277 9.38 -13.18 -2.90
CA PHE A 277 10.13 -14.11 -2.05
C PHE A 277 11.15 -14.93 -2.82
N ALA A 278 10.83 -15.34 -4.05
CA ALA A 278 11.78 -16.03 -4.92
C ALA A 278 12.98 -15.13 -5.25
N LEU A 279 12.73 -13.87 -5.63
CA LEU A 279 13.78 -12.90 -5.87
C LEU A 279 14.61 -12.63 -4.61
N ASP A 280 13.94 -12.43 -3.47
CA ASP A 280 14.62 -12.19 -2.20
C ASP A 280 15.50 -13.37 -1.77
N GLY A 281 15.02 -14.60 -2.00
CA GLY A 281 15.77 -15.84 -1.78
C GLY A 281 17.03 -15.91 -2.66
N ILE A 282 16.88 -15.66 -3.97
CA ILE A 282 18.00 -15.63 -4.91
C ILE A 282 19.03 -14.56 -4.50
N LEU A 283 18.56 -13.36 -4.17
CA LEU A 283 19.44 -12.27 -3.72
C LEU A 283 20.07 -12.56 -2.36
N GLY A 284 19.43 -13.35 -1.50
CA GLY A 284 20.00 -13.82 -0.24
C GLY A 284 21.21 -14.72 -0.42
N PHE A 285 21.28 -15.49 -1.52
CA PHE A 285 22.46 -16.27 -1.87
C PHE A 285 23.61 -15.40 -2.41
N ILE A 286 23.30 -14.33 -3.16
CA ILE A 286 24.29 -13.44 -3.79
C ILE A 286 24.79 -12.36 -2.80
N PHE A 287 23.89 -11.84 -1.98
CA PHE A 287 24.13 -10.79 -0.98
C PHE A 287 23.70 -11.28 0.40
N PRO A 288 24.42 -12.26 0.99
CA PRO A 288 24.08 -12.80 2.30
C PRO A 288 24.08 -11.69 3.34
N ASP A 289 23.06 -11.71 4.20
CA ASP A 289 22.97 -10.76 5.30
C ASP A 289 24.16 -10.96 6.24
N ARG A 290 24.84 -9.85 6.56
CA ARG A 290 25.87 -9.91 7.58
C ARG A 290 25.19 -10.25 8.91
N PRO A 291 25.73 -11.16 9.72
CA PRO A 291 25.21 -11.39 11.06
C PRO A 291 25.12 -10.04 11.75
N ARG A 292 23.92 -9.65 12.17
CA ARG A 292 23.75 -8.44 12.99
C ARG A 292 24.61 -8.67 14.23
N THR A 293 25.79 -8.02 14.29
CA THR A 293 26.52 -7.89 15.54
C THR A 293 25.54 -7.24 16.48
N ARG A 294 25.00 -8.02 17.40
CA ARG A 294 24.07 -7.57 18.43
C ARG A 294 24.84 -6.47 19.16
N ALA A 295 24.57 -5.21 18.83
CA ALA A 295 25.03 -4.08 19.63
C ALA A 295 24.21 -4.14 20.92
N GLN A 296 24.62 -5.06 21.80
CA GLN A 296 24.23 -5.13 23.19
C GLN A 296 25.19 -4.23 23.95
N ALA A 297 24.75 -3.01 24.23
CA ALA A 297 24.92 -2.30 25.50
C ALA A 297 24.27 -0.92 25.35
#